data_AF-A0A3D1R3C7-F1
#
_entry.id   AF-A0A3D1R3C7-F1
#
_cell.length_a   1.000
_cell.length_b   1.000
_cell.length_c   1.000
_cell.angle_alpha   90.00
_cell.angle_beta   90.00
_cell.angle_gamma   90.00
#
_symmetry.space_group_name_H-M   'P 1'
#
loop_
_entity.id
_entity.type
_entity.pdbx_description
1 polymer ?
#
loop_
_entity_poly.entity_id
_entity_poly.type
_entity_poly.pdbx_seq_one_letter_code
_entity_poly.pdbx_strand_id
1 'polypeptide(L)'
;MTTPDAIHAADERLQTILKAHVVGATVQDPASRPAGEDTASAFTSAGALIPPYDPETLCLLVEHSNSLRQNVDAYATNIDGNGYRFDAVIDFDAEDARAKVADAITLERLAAREARTLPEGMSTTPSAEEVSARFTELRQAARVERARLDAFFDFACFDHSFVDLRRRTRQDLEVTGNAFWEVLRDGKGDLARLVYVPSYTVRLLPLDREAVEVTERARVSPVSFDTVRSRRRMRRYVQVQSTECVYFKSFGDPRVVSRSTGRVFDDIAALKAAKPDDGPATELLHFAIHSPRSPYGVPRWVGTLLCVLGSRQMEEVNFLYFENKSVPPMALLVSGGRISEASVPRIERFIEENLKGKANFHKILILEADGAGTGDGGRAKIELRPLTDAQQQDALFQVYDERNIDKVGSAFRLPRLLRGESKDFNRATAESALRFAEDQVFQPERDEFDFLINRKLLADMGIRFWRFRSQTPVTRDPERMTEMVERLVRVGVLTPPGG
;
A
#
# COMPACT_ATOMS: atom_id res chain seq x y z
N MET A 1 22.78 5.38 24.10
CA MET A 1 21.47 4.76 24.41
C MET A 1 20.45 5.88 24.46
N THR A 2 19.61 6.01 23.44
CA THR A 2 18.44 6.91 23.48
C THR A 2 17.45 6.37 24.50
N THR A 3 17.01 7.20 25.44
CA THR A 3 16.02 6.81 26.45
C THR A 3 14.66 6.57 25.81
N PRO A 4 13.81 5.69 26.37
CA PRO A 4 12.44 5.47 25.89
C PRO A 4 11.64 6.79 25.73
N ASP A 5 11.86 7.74 26.64
CA ASP A 5 11.22 9.06 26.61
C ASP A 5 11.66 9.90 25.41
N ALA A 6 12.94 9.82 25.02
CA ALA A 6 13.46 10.53 23.85
C ALA A 6 12.89 9.97 22.54
N ILE A 7 12.61 8.66 22.50
CA ILE A 7 11.96 7.99 21.35
C ILE A 7 10.48 8.40 21.29
N HIS A 8 9.78 8.45 22.43
CA HIS A 8 8.38 8.88 22.48
C HIS A 8 8.23 10.35 22.04
N ALA A 9 9.09 11.23 22.54
CA ALA A 9 9.12 12.64 22.14
C ALA A 9 9.51 12.84 20.66
N ALA A 10 10.26 11.91 20.04
CA ALA A 10 10.55 11.97 18.61
C ALA A 10 9.32 11.58 17.76
N ASP A 11 8.57 10.57 18.21
CA ASP A 11 7.32 10.12 17.56
C ASP A 11 6.23 11.20 17.65
N GLU A 12 6.07 11.83 18.82
CA GLU A 12 5.15 12.96 19.01
C GLU A 12 5.52 14.17 18.13
N ARG A 13 6.82 14.45 17.98
CA ARG A 13 7.30 15.49 17.06
C ARG A 13 6.97 15.16 15.62
N LEU A 14 7.13 13.90 15.22
CA LEU A 14 6.78 13.44 13.88
C LEU A 14 5.28 13.60 13.61
N GLN A 15 4.43 13.20 14.56
CA GLN A 15 2.98 13.41 14.49
C GLN A 15 2.60 14.90 14.45
N THR A 16 3.31 15.75 15.20
CA THR A 16 3.09 17.19 15.20
C THR A 16 3.45 17.79 13.83
N ILE A 17 4.56 17.35 13.23
CA ILE A 17 4.96 17.76 11.88
C ILE A 17 3.92 17.32 10.84
N LEU A 18 3.41 16.08 10.95
CA LEU A 18 2.33 15.58 10.10
C LEU A 18 1.10 16.48 10.17
N LYS A 19 0.62 16.78 11.39
CA LYS A 19 -0.53 17.67 11.61
C LYS A 19 -0.26 19.09 11.10
N ALA A 20 0.92 19.65 11.37
CA ALA A 20 1.28 21.00 10.96
C ALA A 20 1.38 21.15 9.43
N HIS A 21 1.83 20.11 8.72
CA HIS A 21 1.93 20.15 7.27
C HIS A 21 0.56 20.12 6.58
N VAL A 22 -0.40 19.37 7.12
CA VAL A 22 -1.80 19.37 6.63
C VAL A 22 -2.48 20.71 6.90
N VAL A 23 -2.26 21.30 8.09
CA VAL A 23 -2.85 22.60 8.45
C VAL A 23 -2.17 23.76 7.72
N GLY A 24 -0.88 23.66 7.41
CA GLY A 24 -0.10 24.67 6.69
C GLY A 24 -0.31 24.66 5.17
N ALA A 25 -0.93 23.61 4.62
CA ALA A 25 -1.35 23.53 3.22
C ALA A 25 -2.62 24.39 2.97
N THR A 26 -2.56 25.70 3.28
CA THR A 26 -3.42 26.71 2.66
C THR A 26 -3.04 26.87 1.18
N VAL A 27 -3.25 25.83 0.39
CA VAL A 27 -3.53 26.00 -1.03
C VAL A 27 -4.94 26.58 -1.09
N GLN A 28 -5.13 27.69 -1.82
CA GLN A 28 -6.39 28.42 -1.97
C GLN A 28 -7.60 27.48 -1.92
N ASP A 29 -8.30 27.55 -0.81
CA ASP A 29 -9.25 26.57 -0.32
C ASP A 29 -10.62 26.74 -1.01
N PRO A 30 -11.11 25.76 -1.81
CA PRO A 30 -12.48 25.72 -2.27
C PRO A 30 -13.37 24.83 -1.40
N ALA A 31 -12.92 24.34 -0.24
CA ALA A 31 -13.76 23.72 0.79
C ALA A 31 -12.97 23.37 2.06
N SER A 32 -12.89 24.31 3.00
CA SER A 32 -12.68 24.02 4.41
C SER A 32 -13.87 23.20 4.84
N ARG A 33 -13.75 21.87 4.80
CA ARG A 33 -14.80 20.98 5.27
C ARG A 33 -14.73 20.91 6.80
N PRO A 34 -15.79 21.29 7.54
CA PRO A 34 -15.91 21.01 8.97
C PRO A 34 -15.96 19.51 9.33
N ALA A 35 -15.86 18.60 8.36
CA ALA A 35 -16.03 17.15 8.54
C ALA A 35 -14.89 16.43 9.31
N GLY A 36 -13.70 17.04 9.41
CA GLY A 36 -12.54 16.41 10.07
C GLY A 36 -12.66 16.31 11.59
N GLU A 37 -13.24 17.31 12.25
CA GLU A 37 -13.48 17.27 13.71
C GLU A 37 -14.63 16.31 14.06
N ASP A 38 -15.68 16.30 13.24
CA ASP A 38 -16.84 15.43 13.42
C ASP A 38 -16.49 13.94 13.29
N THR A 39 -15.63 13.58 12.33
CA THR A 39 -15.18 12.19 12.14
C THR A 39 -14.27 11.70 13.26
N ALA A 40 -13.33 12.52 13.73
CA ALA A 40 -12.47 12.17 14.87
C ALA A 40 -13.28 11.98 16.17
N SER A 41 -14.30 12.83 16.38
CA SER A 41 -15.24 12.71 17.50
C SER A 41 -16.07 11.43 17.40
N ALA A 42 -16.53 11.06 16.19
CA ALA A 42 -17.28 9.81 15.96
C ALA A 42 -16.44 8.56 16.29
N PHE A 43 -15.17 8.50 15.87
CA PHE A 43 -14.29 7.39 16.23
C PHE A 43 -14.01 7.30 17.73
N THR A 44 -13.82 8.44 18.39
CA THR A 44 -13.62 8.50 19.84
C THR A 44 -14.86 8.01 20.58
N SER A 45 -16.04 8.45 20.15
CA SER A 45 -17.35 8.03 20.70
C SER A 45 -17.62 6.55 20.50
N ALA A 46 -17.13 5.97 19.39
CA ALA A 46 -17.19 4.53 19.13
C ALA A 46 -16.21 3.71 19.98
N GLY A 47 -15.30 4.35 20.73
CA GLY A 47 -14.25 3.67 21.50
C GLY A 47 -13.13 3.08 20.63
N ALA A 48 -12.91 3.65 19.44
CA ALA A 48 -11.88 3.20 18.52
C ALA A 48 -10.46 3.53 19.04
N LEU A 49 -9.50 2.68 18.67
CA LEU A 49 -8.10 2.92 18.96
C LEU A 49 -7.57 4.05 18.07
N ILE A 50 -6.66 4.85 18.63
CA ILE A 50 -5.97 5.90 17.89
C ILE A 50 -4.83 5.24 17.09
N PRO A 51 -4.79 5.41 15.75
CA PRO A 51 -3.69 4.90 14.95
C PRO A 51 -2.39 5.67 15.25
N PRO A 52 -1.21 5.06 15.07
CA PRO A 52 0.07 5.70 15.37
C PRO A 52 0.35 6.90 14.45
N TYR A 53 -0.20 6.89 13.24
CA TYR A 53 -0.16 7.99 12.29
C TYR A 53 -1.56 8.15 11.72
N ASP A 54 -2.00 9.39 11.50
CA ASP A 54 -3.33 9.65 10.97
C ASP A 54 -3.45 9.16 9.51
N PRO A 55 -4.33 8.18 9.21
CA PRO A 55 -4.43 7.60 7.87
C PRO A 55 -4.80 8.59 6.76
N GLU A 56 -5.67 9.55 7.04
CA GLU A 56 -6.07 10.55 6.04
C GLU A 56 -4.88 11.47 5.68
N THR A 57 -4.14 11.91 6.70
CA THR A 57 -2.88 12.64 6.50
C THR A 57 -1.87 11.84 5.66
N LEU A 58 -1.73 10.52 5.89
CA LEU A 58 -0.84 9.68 5.09
C LEU A 58 -1.27 9.59 3.63
N CYS A 59 -2.58 9.51 3.36
CA CYS A 59 -3.12 9.57 1.99
C CYS A 59 -2.77 10.89 1.31
N LEU A 60 -3.04 12.03 1.99
CA LEU A 60 -2.73 13.35 1.47
C LEU A 60 -1.24 13.50 1.14
N LEU A 61 -0.34 13.02 2.00
CA LEU A 61 1.10 13.07 1.76
C LEU A 61 1.52 12.33 0.48
N VAL A 62 0.87 11.23 0.16
CA VAL A 62 1.16 10.46 -1.06
C VAL A 62 0.63 11.20 -2.29
N GLU A 63 -0.56 11.79 -2.23
CA GLU A 63 -1.12 12.63 -3.31
C GLU A 63 -0.24 13.85 -3.61
N HIS A 64 0.41 14.35 -2.57
CA HIS A 64 1.21 15.57 -2.57
C HIS A 64 2.70 15.35 -2.74
N SER A 65 3.14 14.10 -2.80
CA SER A 65 4.54 13.75 -2.98
C SER A 65 4.89 13.55 -4.45
N ASN A 66 6.03 14.11 -4.84
CA ASN A 66 6.63 13.93 -6.16
C ASN A 66 7.32 12.57 -6.38
N SER A 67 7.54 11.79 -5.31
CA SER A 67 8.40 10.60 -5.35
C SER A 67 7.80 9.37 -4.68
N LEU A 68 6.87 9.54 -3.74
CA LEU A 68 6.32 8.42 -2.99
C LEU A 68 5.36 7.58 -3.85
N ARG A 69 4.55 8.23 -4.69
CA ARG A 69 3.53 7.56 -5.50
C ARG A 69 4.11 6.56 -6.50
N GLN A 70 5.23 6.88 -7.15
CA GLN A 70 5.89 5.96 -8.10
C GLN A 70 6.35 4.67 -7.42
N ASN A 71 6.81 4.74 -6.16
CA ASN A 71 7.21 3.57 -5.39
C ASN A 71 6.01 2.68 -5.03
N VAL A 72 4.91 3.30 -4.60
CA VAL A 72 3.65 2.60 -4.29
C VAL A 72 3.07 1.93 -5.53
N ASP A 73 3.03 2.63 -6.66
CA ASP A 73 2.52 2.10 -7.93
C ASP A 73 3.40 0.98 -8.49
N ALA A 74 4.72 1.06 -8.30
CA ALA A 74 5.65 -0.02 -8.65
C ALA A 74 5.36 -1.29 -7.84
N TYR A 75 5.07 -1.17 -6.53
CA TYR A 75 4.65 -2.31 -5.70
C TYR A 75 3.32 -2.89 -6.20
N ALA A 76 2.30 -2.05 -6.35
CA ALA A 76 0.97 -2.49 -6.80
C ALA A 76 1.03 -3.21 -8.15
N THR A 77 1.85 -2.72 -9.07
CA THR A 77 1.99 -3.31 -10.41
C THR A 77 2.75 -4.64 -10.37
N ASN A 78 3.90 -4.70 -9.71
CA ASN A 78 4.77 -5.88 -9.77
C ASN A 78 4.31 -7.02 -8.86
N ILE A 79 3.67 -6.71 -7.72
CA ILE A 79 3.18 -7.72 -6.77
C ILE A 79 1.78 -8.21 -7.17
N ASP A 80 0.87 -7.28 -7.40
CA ASP A 80 -0.57 -7.58 -7.49
C ASP A 80 -1.17 -7.36 -8.89
N GLY A 81 -0.45 -6.71 -9.80
CA GLY A 81 -0.94 -6.35 -11.13
C GLY A 81 -0.86 -7.44 -12.20
N ASN A 82 -0.04 -8.48 -12.00
CA ASN A 82 0.17 -9.53 -13.00
C ASN A 82 -0.86 -10.66 -12.95
N GLY A 83 -1.85 -10.58 -12.04
CA GLY A 83 -2.88 -11.60 -11.89
C GLY A 83 -2.46 -12.76 -10.99
N TYR A 84 -3.12 -13.90 -11.18
CA TYR A 84 -2.97 -15.09 -10.35
C TYR A 84 -3.27 -16.35 -11.16
N ARG A 85 -2.88 -17.49 -10.61
CA ARG A 85 -3.29 -18.81 -11.07
C ARG A 85 -3.61 -19.70 -9.88
N PHE A 86 -4.21 -20.84 -10.16
CA PHE A 86 -4.32 -21.90 -9.16
C PHE A 86 -3.45 -23.09 -9.54
N ASP A 87 -2.50 -23.40 -8.66
CA ASP A 87 -1.63 -24.56 -8.78
C ASP A 87 -2.32 -25.76 -8.13
N ALA A 88 -2.31 -26.90 -8.81
CA ALA A 88 -2.90 -28.13 -8.29
C ALA A 88 -2.08 -28.62 -7.07
N VAL A 89 -2.77 -29.02 -6.00
CA VAL A 89 -2.11 -29.64 -4.85
C VAL A 89 -1.61 -31.03 -5.20
N ILE A 90 -2.40 -31.77 -5.96
CA ILE A 90 -1.99 -33.00 -6.65
C ILE A 90 -2.26 -32.76 -8.13
N ASP A 91 -1.20 -32.78 -8.93
CA ASP A 91 -1.35 -32.86 -10.39
C ASP A 91 -1.76 -34.28 -10.75
N PHE A 92 -3.02 -34.47 -11.14
CA PHE A 92 -3.57 -35.78 -11.49
C PHE A 92 -3.11 -36.30 -12.86
N ASP A 93 -2.41 -35.49 -13.64
CA ASP A 93 -1.85 -35.90 -14.93
C ASP A 93 -0.36 -36.30 -14.81
N ALA A 94 0.27 -36.07 -13.64
CA ALA A 94 1.63 -36.49 -13.35
C ALA A 94 1.74 -38.01 -13.06
N GLU A 95 2.90 -38.60 -13.38
CA GLU A 95 3.16 -40.03 -13.17
C GLU A 95 3.08 -40.44 -11.69
N ASP A 96 3.46 -39.55 -10.78
CA ASP A 96 3.49 -39.77 -9.33
C ASP A 96 2.14 -39.51 -8.63
N ALA A 97 1.10 -39.14 -9.39
CA ALA A 97 -0.17 -38.72 -8.82
C ALA A 97 -0.86 -39.82 -7.99
N ARG A 98 -0.79 -41.08 -8.43
CA ARG A 98 -1.36 -42.23 -7.68
C ARG A 98 -0.62 -42.47 -6.37
N ALA A 99 0.70 -42.26 -6.33
CA ALA A 99 1.48 -42.36 -5.11
C ALA A 99 1.05 -41.27 -4.11
N LYS A 100 0.90 -40.01 -4.58
CA LYS A 100 0.39 -38.91 -3.74
C LYS A 100 -1.02 -39.17 -3.19
N VAL A 101 -1.89 -39.82 -3.96
CA VAL A 101 -3.23 -40.25 -3.47
C VAL A 101 -3.10 -41.34 -2.40
N ALA A 102 -2.20 -42.31 -2.59
CA ALA A 102 -1.94 -43.34 -1.57
C ALA A 102 -1.41 -42.73 -0.26
N ASP A 103 -0.50 -41.75 -0.35
CA ASP A 103 0.00 -41.01 0.81
C ASP A 103 -1.11 -40.23 1.50
N ALA A 104 -2.00 -39.57 0.73
CA ALA A 104 -3.14 -38.85 1.27
C ALA A 104 -4.11 -39.76 2.04
N ILE A 105 -4.43 -40.94 1.51
CA ILE A 105 -5.27 -41.94 2.20
C ILE A 105 -4.57 -42.40 3.49
N THR A 106 -3.26 -42.63 3.42
CA THR A 106 -2.47 -43.07 4.58
C THR A 106 -2.50 -42.01 5.69
N LEU A 107 -2.30 -40.73 5.34
CA LEU A 107 -2.39 -39.60 6.29
C LEU A 107 -3.78 -39.48 6.91
N GLU A 108 -4.84 -39.62 6.11
CA GLU A 108 -6.23 -39.59 6.59
C GLU A 108 -6.52 -40.72 7.58
N ARG A 109 -6.03 -41.94 7.29
CA ARG A 109 -6.19 -43.09 8.19
C ARG A 109 -5.36 -42.96 9.46
N LEU A 110 -4.16 -42.37 9.38
CA LEU A 110 -3.34 -42.08 10.56
C LEU A 110 -4.02 -41.06 11.47
N ALA A 111 -4.55 -39.98 10.91
CA ALA A 111 -5.33 -38.99 11.66
C ALA A 111 -6.59 -39.62 12.29
N ALA A 112 -7.32 -40.45 11.56
CA ALA A 112 -8.48 -41.18 12.09
C ALA A 112 -8.10 -42.16 13.22
N ARG A 113 -6.92 -42.79 13.13
CA ARG A 113 -6.40 -43.67 14.19
C ARG A 113 -6.09 -42.90 15.46
N GLU A 114 -5.44 -41.74 15.33
CA GLU A 114 -5.16 -40.83 16.45
C GLU A 114 -6.46 -40.33 17.10
N ALA A 115 -7.47 -40.02 16.28
CA ALA A 115 -8.81 -39.63 16.73
C ALA A 115 -9.67 -40.79 17.26
N ARG A 116 -9.19 -42.05 17.19
CA ARG A 116 -9.95 -43.28 17.53
C ARG A 116 -11.25 -43.46 16.76
N THR A 117 -11.31 -42.95 15.53
CA THR A 117 -12.44 -43.09 14.60
C THR A 117 -12.17 -44.10 13.49
N LEU A 118 -10.94 -44.60 13.37
CA LEU A 118 -10.59 -45.65 12.42
C LEU A 118 -11.25 -46.99 12.83
N PRO A 119 -11.97 -47.67 11.92
CA PRO A 119 -12.56 -48.98 12.21
C PRO A 119 -11.53 -50.01 12.68
N GLU A 120 -11.90 -50.84 13.66
CA GLU A 120 -11.03 -51.90 14.18
C GLU A 120 -10.59 -52.86 13.07
N GLY A 121 -9.28 -53.13 13.00
CA GLY A 121 -8.69 -54.02 11.99
C GLY A 121 -8.41 -53.38 10.62
N MET A 122 -8.75 -52.11 10.39
CA MET A 122 -8.44 -51.42 9.13
C MET A 122 -6.94 -51.07 9.04
N SER A 123 -6.29 -51.48 7.95
CA SER A 123 -4.90 -51.14 7.65
C SER A 123 -4.73 -49.66 7.31
N THR A 124 -3.64 -49.04 7.79
CA THR A 124 -3.27 -47.67 7.43
C THR A 124 -2.82 -47.54 5.99
N THR A 125 -2.28 -48.60 5.41
CA THR A 125 -1.79 -48.62 4.02
C THR A 125 -2.93 -49.00 3.07
N PRO A 126 -3.21 -48.20 2.03
CA PRO A 126 -4.28 -48.50 1.08
C PRO A 126 -3.92 -49.59 0.09
N SER A 127 -4.93 -50.31 -0.41
CA SER A 127 -4.76 -51.26 -1.53
C SER A 127 -4.67 -50.53 -2.88
N ALA A 128 -4.13 -51.20 -3.91
CA ALA A 128 -4.06 -50.61 -5.24
C ALA A 128 -5.44 -50.28 -5.85
N GLU A 129 -6.44 -51.10 -5.54
CA GLU A 129 -7.83 -50.87 -5.97
C GLU A 129 -8.43 -49.64 -5.29
N GLU A 130 -8.21 -49.49 -3.98
CA GLU A 130 -8.64 -48.32 -3.20
C GLU A 130 -8.02 -47.04 -3.75
N VAL A 131 -6.70 -47.06 -4.05
CA VAL A 131 -6.00 -45.92 -4.64
C VAL A 131 -6.58 -45.56 -6.01
N SER A 132 -6.89 -46.54 -6.86
CA SER A 132 -7.44 -46.31 -8.20
C SER A 132 -8.86 -45.71 -8.15
N ALA A 133 -9.72 -46.24 -7.28
CA ALA A 133 -11.06 -45.72 -7.05
C ALA A 133 -11.01 -44.28 -6.52
N ARG A 134 -10.20 -44.05 -5.47
CA ARG A 134 -10.03 -42.72 -4.87
C ARG A 134 -9.42 -41.72 -5.83
N PHE A 135 -8.45 -42.13 -6.64
CA PHE A 135 -7.85 -41.28 -7.68
C PHE A 135 -8.89 -40.75 -8.67
N THR A 136 -9.78 -41.62 -9.15
CA THR A 136 -10.83 -41.24 -10.11
C THR A 136 -11.82 -40.25 -9.49
N GLU A 137 -12.24 -40.51 -8.26
CA GLU A 137 -13.11 -39.61 -7.49
C GLU A 137 -12.46 -38.24 -7.28
N LEU A 138 -11.23 -38.19 -6.77
CA LEU A 138 -10.53 -36.94 -6.47
C LEU A 138 -10.22 -36.14 -7.73
N ARG A 139 -9.87 -36.79 -8.85
CA ARG A 139 -9.63 -36.10 -10.13
C ARG A 139 -10.90 -35.39 -10.63
N GLN A 140 -12.06 -36.05 -10.53
CA GLN A 140 -13.32 -35.43 -10.91
C GLN A 140 -13.69 -34.29 -9.95
N ALA A 141 -13.53 -34.49 -8.64
CA ALA A 141 -13.79 -33.46 -7.64
C ALA A 141 -12.90 -32.22 -7.84
N ALA A 142 -11.61 -32.42 -8.13
CA ALA A 142 -10.67 -31.34 -8.41
C ALA A 142 -11.08 -30.51 -9.63
N ARG A 143 -11.54 -31.16 -10.72
CA ARG A 143 -12.06 -30.47 -11.91
C ARG A 143 -13.29 -29.62 -11.62
N VAL A 144 -14.24 -30.16 -10.86
CA VAL A 144 -15.44 -29.40 -10.46
C VAL A 144 -15.10 -28.24 -9.53
N GLU A 145 -14.20 -28.47 -8.56
CA GLU A 145 -13.73 -27.42 -7.65
C GLU A 145 -13.01 -26.30 -8.42
N ARG A 146 -12.23 -26.65 -9.45
CA ARG A 146 -11.57 -25.67 -10.32
C ARG A 146 -12.57 -24.75 -11.00
N ALA A 147 -13.59 -25.33 -11.64
CA ALA A 147 -14.62 -24.56 -12.34
C ALA A 147 -15.39 -23.61 -11.40
N ARG A 148 -15.67 -24.06 -10.17
CA ARG A 148 -16.29 -23.20 -9.14
C ARG A 148 -15.38 -22.07 -8.71
N LEU A 149 -14.08 -22.35 -8.57
CA LEU A 149 -13.08 -21.38 -8.14
C LEU A 149 -12.89 -20.28 -9.20
N ASP A 150 -12.75 -20.66 -10.47
CA ASP A 150 -12.66 -19.71 -11.59
C ASP A 150 -13.93 -18.84 -11.64
N ALA A 151 -15.13 -19.45 -11.59
CA ALA A 151 -16.40 -18.72 -11.58
C ALA A 151 -16.54 -17.76 -10.39
N PHE A 152 -16.02 -18.12 -9.21
CA PHE A 152 -16.03 -17.22 -8.06
C PHE A 152 -15.11 -16.01 -8.28
N PHE A 153 -13.84 -16.23 -8.65
CA PHE A 153 -12.88 -15.14 -8.74
C PHE A 153 -13.11 -14.21 -9.95
N ASP A 154 -13.76 -14.69 -11.01
CA ASP A 154 -14.21 -13.86 -12.14
C ASP A 154 -15.27 -12.83 -11.71
N PHE A 155 -16.07 -13.15 -10.68
CA PHE A 155 -17.17 -12.31 -10.17
C PHE A 155 -17.06 -12.02 -8.68
N ALA A 156 -15.84 -12.06 -8.11
CA ALA A 156 -15.64 -11.91 -6.68
C ALA A 156 -15.97 -10.50 -6.18
N CYS A 157 -15.90 -9.48 -7.04
CA CYS A 157 -16.18 -8.09 -6.71
C CYS A 157 -17.35 -7.55 -7.56
N PHE A 158 -17.94 -6.42 -7.15
CA PHE A 158 -19.06 -5.80 -7.88
C PHE A 158 -18.60 -5.11 -9.17
N ASP A 159 -17.74 -4.09 -9.04
CA ASP A 159 -17.41 -3.17 -10.14
C ASP A 159 -16.00 -3.37 -10.70
N HIS A 160 -15.22 -4.25 -10.08
CA HIS A 160 -13.78 -4.36 -10.30
C HIS A 160 -13.37 -5.83 -10.51
N SER A 161 -12.26 -6.06 -11.20
CA SER A 161 -11.66 -7.39 -11.23
C SER A 161 -11.02 -7.70 -9.88
N PHE A 162 -10.85 -8.99 -9.56
CA PHE A 162 -10.10 -9.38 -8.37
C PHE A 162 -8.66 -8.85 -8.39
N VAL A 163 -8.06 -8.69 -9.58
CA VAL A 163 -6.74 -8.08 -9.76
C VAL A 163 -6.74 -6.61 -9.37
N ASP A 164 -7.77 -5.84 -9.75
CA ASP A 164 -7.88 -4.43 -9.35
C ASP A 164 -8.09 -4.28 -7.83
N LEU A 165 -8.92 -5.12 -7.22
CA LEU A 165 -9.08 -5.17 -5.76
C LEU A 165 -7.72 -5.37 -5.08
N ARG A 166 -6.91 -6.32 -5.55
CA ARG A 166 -5.57 -6.58 -5.00
C ARG A 166 -4.63 -5.38 -5.16
N ARG A 167 -4.62 -4.73 -6.33
CA ARG A 167 -3.81 -3.53 -6.57
C ARG A 167 -4.16 -2.39 -5.59
N ARG A 168 -5.46 -2.14 -5.36
CA ARG A 168 -5.92 -1.15 -4.37
C ARG A 168 -5.51 -1.53 -2.95
N THR A 169 -5.59 -2.82 -2.62
CA THR A 169 -5.13 -3.35 -1.33
C THR A 169 -3.66 -3.05 -1.11
N ARG A 170 -2.83 -3.27 -2.13
CA ARG A 170 -1.41 -2.97 -2.08
C ARG A 170 -1.15 -1.47 -1.92
N GLN A 171 -1.88 -0.64 -2.65
CA GLN A 171 -1.79 0.82 -2.50
C GLN A 171 -2.12 1.23 -1.06
N ASP A 172 -3.27 0.82 -0.52
CA ASP A 172 -3.66 1.12 0.86
C ASP A 172 -2.63 0.64 1.90
N LEU A 173 -2.11 -0.59 1.73
CA LEU A 173 -1.04 -1.14 2.58
C LEU A 173 0.21 -0.28 2.57
N GLU A 174 0.70 0.11 1.39
CA GLU A 174 1.94 0.89 1.29
C GLU A 174 1.74 2.36 1.69
N VAL A 175 0.53 2.90 1.56
CA VAL A 175 0.20 4.28 1.93
C VAL A 175 -0.03 4.41 3.43
N THR A 176 -0.93 3.61 4.02
CA THR A 176 -1.37 3.75 5.42
C THR A 176 -0.84 2.67 6.35
N GLY A 177 -0.18 1.65 5.82
CA GLY A 177 0.19 0.44 6.57
C GLY A 177 -0.96 -0.54 6.76
N ASN A 178 -2.18 -0.22 6.31
CA ASN A 178 -3.40 -0.99 6.58
C ASN A 178 -4.26 -1.07 5.32
N ALA A 179 -4.92 -2.21 5.09
CA ALA A 179 -5.95 -2.36 4.06
C ALA A 179 -7.05 -3.29 4.54
N PHE A 180 -8.26 -3.14 3.99
CA PHE A 180 -9.45 -3.85 4.45
C PHE A 180 -10.30 -4.34 3.27
N TRP A 181 -10.76 -5.57 3.36
CA TRP A 181 -11.84 -6.08 2.51
C TRP A 181 -13.06 -6.38 3.36
N GLU A 182 -14.22 -5.88 2.95
CA GLU A 182 -15.49 -6.40 3.44
C GLU A 182 -15.84 -7.68 2.71
N VAL A 183 -16.17 -8.70 3.49
CA VAL A 183 -16.56 -10.02 3.02
C VAL A 183 -18.06 -10.17 3.21
N LEU A 184 -18.76 -10.34 2.09
CA LEU A 184 -20.20 -10.57 2.07
C LEU A 184 -20.45 -12.07 1.95
N ARG A 185 -21.41 -12.54 2.75
CA ARG A 185 -21.88 -13.94 2.73
C ARG A 185 -23.29 -14.01 2.15
N ASP A 186 -23.61 -15.13 1.50
CA ASP A 186 -24.96 -15.41 1.04
C ASP A 186 -25.87 -15.91 2.19
N GLY A 187 -27.12 -16.23 1.87
CA GLY A 187 -28.08 -16.73 2.85
C GLY A 187 -27.73 -18.10 3.46
N LYS A 188 -26.75 -18.82 2.90
CA LYS A 188 -26.24 -20.09 3.44
C LYS A 188 -25.00 -19.88 4.32
N GLY A 189 -24.46 -18.66 4.35
CA GLY A 189 -23.21 -18.35 5.02
C GLY A 189 -21.97 -18.59 4.17
N ASP A 190 -22.14 -18.95 2.89
CA ASP A 190 -21.03 -19.13 1.96
C ASP A 190 -20.51 -17.77 1.49
N LEU A 191 -19.21 -17.70 1.20
CA LEU A 191 -18.57 -16.48 0.75
C LEU A 191 -19.10 -16.09 -0.64
N ALA A 192 -19.68 -14.89 -0.74
CA ALA A 192 -20.35 -14.42 -1.93
C ALA A 192 -19.56 -13.36 -2.69
N ARG A 193 -19.04 -12.34 -1.98
CA ARG A 193 -18.35 -11.20 -2.59
C ARG A 193 -17.28 -10.61 -1.65
N LEU A 194 -16.33 -9.93 -2.27
CA LEU A 194 -15.28 -9.11 -1.64
C LEU A 194 -15.46 -7.66 -2.07
N VAL A 195 -15.42 -6.74 -1.11
CA VAL A 195 -15.63 -5.31 -1.32
C VAL A 195 -14.42 -4.54 -0.80
N TYR A 196 -13.91 -3.63 -1.62
CA TYR A 196 -12.84 -2.72 -1.21
C TYR A 196 -13.37 -1.73 -0.17
N VAL A 197 -12.67 -1.61 0.96
CA VAL A 197 -12.98 -0.63 2.00
C VAL A 197 -11.78 0.30 2.17
N PRO A 198 -11.92 1.62 1.90
CA PRO A 198 -10.81 2.55 2.00
C PRO A 198 -10.22 2.59 3.42
N SER A 199 -8.93 2.35 3.53
CA SER A 199 -8.22 2.21 4.81
C SER A 199 -8.34 3.43 5.73
N TYR A 200 -8.37 4.64 5.19
CA TYR A 200 -8.47 5.86 5.99
C TYR A 200 -9.81 6.01 6.71
N THR A 201 -10.87 5.35 6.22
CA THR A 201 -12.23 5.42 6.78
C THR A 201 -12.45 4.45 7.95
N VAL A 202 -11.52 3.52 8.19
CA VAL A 202 -11.68 2.44 9.18
C VAL A 202 -10.81 2.71 10.42
N ARG A 203 -11.33 2.37 11.59
CA ARG A 203 -10.56 2.25 12.83
C ARG A 203 -10.83 0.92 13.52
N LEU A 204 -9.81 0.45 14.24
CA LEU A 204 -9.84 -0.79 15.01
C LEU A 204 -10.44 -0.51 16.39
N LEU A 205 -11.37 -1.35 16.83
CA LEU A 205 -11.79 -1.38 18.23
C LEU A 205 -10.77 -2.19 19.06
N PRO A 206 -10.72 -2.02 20.39
CA PRO A 206 -9.92 -2.85 21.27
C PRO A 206 -10.17 -4.35 21.04
N LEU A 207 -9.13 -5.16 21.24
CA LEU A 207 -9.27 -6.60 21.21
C LEU A 207 -10.24 -7.03 22.32
N ASP A 208 -11.21 -7.88 22.00
CA ASP A 208 -12.18 -8.34 22.97
C ASP A 208 -11.47 -9.10 24.11
N ARG A 209 -11.94 -8.87 25.35
CA ARG A 209 -11.35 -9.49 26.55
C ARG A 209 -11.56 -11.01 26.56
N GLU A 210 -12.76 -11.43 26.16
CA GLU A 210 -13.17 -12.82 26.15
C GLU A 210 -12.80 -13.50 24.83
N ALA A 211 -12.24 -14.71 24.94
CA ALA A 211 -11.95 -15.54 23.79
C ALA A 211 -13.19 -16.33 23.39
N VAL A 212 -13.49 -16.31 22.09
CA VAL A 212 -14.62 -16.96 21.46
C VAL A 212 -14.15 -18.25 20.81
N GLU A 213 -14.96 -19.30 20.85
CA GLU A 213 -14.67 -20.53 20.10
C GLU A 213 -14.87 -20.28 18.61
N VAL A 214 -13.81 -20.49 17.84
CA VAL A 214 -13.79 -20.34 16.38
C VAL A 214 -13.52 -21.70 15.79
N THR A 215 -14.26 -22.00 14.74
CA THR A 215 -14.07 -23.20 13.96
C THR A 215 -13.31 -22.86 12.69
N GLU A 216 -12.13 -23.45 12.50
CA GLU A 216 -11.30 -23.23 11.33
C GLU A 216 -11.00 -24.57 10.64
N ARG A 217 -10.92 -24.55 9.31
CA ARG A 217 -10.48 -25.71 8.54
C ARG A 217 -8.96 -25.82 8.59
N ALA A 218 -8.45 -26.92 9.10
CA ALA A 218 -7.03 -27.26 9.10
C ALA A 218 -6.77 -28.41 8.13
N ARG A 219 -5.74 -28.30 7.31
CA ARG A 219 -5.45 -29.30 6.27
C ARG A 219 -4.82 -30.54 6.92
N VAL A 220 -5.43 -31.72 6.72
CA VAL A 220 -4.94 -33.01 7.25
C VAL A 220 -4.12 -33.74 6.21
N SER A 221 -4.63 -33.81 4.98
CA SER A 221 -3.92 -34.36 3.83
C SER A 221 -3.88 -33.32 2.72
N PRO A 222 -3.12 -33.56 1.64
CA PRO A 222 -3.17 -32.72 0.44
C PRO A 222 -4.58 -32.49 -0.11
N VAL A 223 -5.57 -33.33 0.21
CA VAL A 223 -6.93 -33.31 -0.35
C VAL A 223 -8.05 -33.28 0.69
N SER A 224 -7.74 -33.17 1.97
CA SER A 224 -8.74 -33.13 3.05
C SER A 224 -8.47 -32.06 4.12
N PHE A 225 -9.56 -31.54 4.67
CA PHE A 225 -9.56 -30.68 5.84
C PHE A 225 -10.19 -31.42 7.02
N ASP A 226 -9.72 -31.10 8.20
CA ASP A 226 -10.40 -31.35 9.47
C ASP A 226 -10.79 -30.02 10.11
N THR A 227 -11.67 -30.11 11.09
CA THR A 227 -12.28 -28.98 11.77
C THR A 227 -11.57 -28.77 13.10
N VAL A 228 -10.76 -27.71 13.18
CA VAL A 228 -10.06 -27.35 14.40
C VAL A 228 -10.83 -26.26 15.11
N ARG A 229 -11.19 -26.54 16.37
CA ARG A 229 -11.77 -25.55 17.28
C ARG A 229 -10.66 -24.89 18.07
N SER A 230 -10.63 -23.57 18.03
CA SER A 230 -9.65 -22.79 18.79
C SER A 230 -10.35 -21.62 19.49
N ARG A 231 -9.89 -21.29 20.69
CA ARG A 231 -10.36 -20.09 21.39
C ARG A 231 -9.52 -18.90 20.95
N ARG A 232 -10.14 -17.94 20.26
CA ARG A 232 -9.47 -16.73 19.77
C ARG A 232 -10.15 -15.49 20.30
N ARG A 233 -9.36 -14.48 20.64
CA ARG A 233 -9.90 -13.14 20.91
C ARG A 233 -10.15 -12.45 19.58
N MET A 234 -11.34 -11.87 19.46
CA MET A 234 -11.78 -11.21 18.25
C MET A 234 -11.64 -9.71 18.34
N ARG A 235 -11.54 -9.07 17.18
CA ARG A 235 -11.53 -7.62 17.04
C ARG A 235 -12.73 -7.18 16.20
N ARG A 236 -13.31 -6.06 16.57
CA ARG A 236 -14.33 -5.38 15.78
C ARG A 236 -13.71 -4.12 15.15
N TYR A 237 -14.37 -3.61 14.13
CA TYR A 237 -13.93 -2.42 13.42
C TYR A 237 -15.10 -1.47 13.30
N VAL A 238 -14.79 -0.20 13.12
CA VAL A 238 -15.75 0.84 12.84
C VAL A 238 -15.30 1.61 11.61
N GLN A 239 -16.22 1.85 10.71
CA GLN A 239 -16.04 2.74 9.57
C GLN A 239 -16.90 3.97 9.78
N VAL A 240 -16.31 5.13 9.54
CA VAL A 240 -17.05 6.39 9.51
C VAL A 240 -16.91 6.99 8.12
N GLN A 241 -18.06 7.23 7.48
CA GLN A 241 -18.14 7.96 6.21
C GLN A 241 -19.11 9.12 6.38
N SER A 242 -18.60 10.34 6.31
CA SER A 242 -19.37 11.56 6.61
C SER A 242 -20.02 11.47 8.00
N THR A 243 -21.32 11.22 8.09
CA THR A 243 -22.08 11.10 9.35
C THR A 243 -22.49 9.66 9.68
N GLU A 244 -22.28 8.71 8.77
CA GLU A 244 -22.68 7.32 8.96
C GLU A 244 -21.57 6.52 9.64
N CYS A 245 -21.96 5.75 10.66
CA CYS A 245 -21.08 4.88 11.42
C CYS A 245 -21.55 3.43 11.24
N VAL A 246 -20.67 2.60 10.71
CA VAL A 246 -20.93 1.18 10.43
C VAL A 246 -19.89 0.33 11.14
N TYR A 247 -20.35 -0.68 11.86
CA TYR A 247 -19.50 -1.62 12.58
C TYR A 247 -19.36 -2.93 11.81
N PHE A 248 -18.17 -3.51 11.91
CA PHE A 248 -17.80 -4.79 11.31
C PHE A 248 -17.21 -5.73 12.35
N LYS A 249 -17.35 -7.03 12.11
CA LYS A 249 -16.66 -8.08 12.88
C LYS A 249 -15.45 -8.59 12.10
N SER A 250 -14.52 -9.26 12.79
CA SER A 250 -13.39 -9.90 12.09
C SER A 250 -13.87 -11.05 11.19
N PHE A 251 -13.17 -11.26 10.07
CA PHE A 251 -13.37 -12.43 9.23
C PHE A 251 -13.32 -13.73 10.05
N GLY A 252 -14.37 -14.55 9.91
CA GLY A 252 -14.57 -15.78 10.67
C GLY A 252 -15.06 -15.61 12.11
N ASP A 253 -15.47 -14.42 12.53
CA ASP A 253 -16.12 -14.23 13.84
C ASP A 253 -17.55 -14.80 13.83
N PRO A 254 -17.85 -15.86 14.61
CA PRO A 254 -19.15 -16.53 14.55
C PRO A 254 -20.28 -15.74 15.23
N ARG A 255 -19.96 -14.68 15.98
CA ARG A 255 -20.95 -13.96 16.78
C ARG A 255 -21.86 -13.07 15.93
N VAL A 256 -23.04 -12.76 16.47
CA VAL A 256 -23.94 -11.75 15.92
C VAL A 256 -23.53 -10.40 16.50
N VAL A 257 -23.00 -9.53 15.67
CA VAL A 257 -22.62 -8.15 16.04
C VAL A 257 -23.57 -7.19 15.35
N SER A 258 -24.06 -6.17 16.05
CA SER A 258 -24.90 -5.11 15.47
C SER A 258 -24.09 -4.26 14.50
N ARG A 259 -24.60 -4.07 13.28
CA ARG A 259 -24.02 -3.17 12.28
C ARG A 259 -24.04 -1.71 12.74
N SER A 260 -25.06 -1.29 13.48
CA SER A 260 -25.21 0.12 13.88
C SER A 260 -24.55 0.51 15.20
N THR A 261 -24.31 -0.45 16.10
CA THR A 261 -23.79 -0.16 17.46
C THR A 261 -22.53 -0.93 17.81
N GLY A 262 -22.17 -1.95 17.04
CA GLY A 262 -21.05 -2.85 17.34
C GLY A 262 -21.27 -3.77 18.54
N ARG A 263 -22.44 -3.75 19.19
CA ARG A 263 -22.77 -4.63 20.33
C ARG A 263 -22.96 -6.08 19.88
N VAL A 264 -22.55 -7.01 20.72
CA VAL A 264 -22.71 -8.45 20.49
C VAL A 264 -24.08 -8.89 21.02
N PHE A 265 -24.75 -9.75 20.27
CA PHE A 265 -26.03 -10.37 20.61
C PHE A 265 -25.90 -11.89 20.53
N ASP A 266 -26.75 -12.61 21.26
CA ASP A 266 -26.77 -14.07 21.25
C ASP A 266 -27.23 -14.62 19.89
N ASP A 267 -28.26 -13.99 19.30
CA ASP A 267 -28.78 -14.34 18.00
C ASP A 267 -29.37 -13.12 17.25
N ILE A 268 -29.80 -13.35 16.01
CA ILE A 268 -30.40 -12.32 15.15
C ILE A 268 -31.76 -11.86 15.71
N ALA A 269 -32.50 -12.73 16.40
CA ALA A 269 -33.79 -12.37 16.95
C ALA A 269 -33.66 -11.37 18.11
N ALA A 270 -32.68 -11.57 18.99
CA ALA A 270 -32.33 -10.66 20.07
C ALA A 270 -31.85 -9.30 19.53
N LEU A 271 -31.05 -9.30 18.46
CA LEU A 271 -30.66 -8.08 17.75
C LEU A 271 -31.89 -7.32 17.23
N LYS A 272 -32.79 -8.01 16.52
CA LYS A 272 -33.99 -7.42 15.94
C LYS A 272 -35.00 -6.97 17.00
N ALA A 273 -35.06 -7.65 18.14
CA ALA A 273 -35.89 -7.24 19.28
C ALA A 273 -35.35 -5.94 19.91
N ALA A 274 -34.02 -5.79 20.02
CA ALA A 274 -33.40 -4.57 20.54
C ALA A 274 -33.49 -3.39 19.56
N LYS A 275 -33.36 -3.65 18.25
CA LYS A 275 -33.46 -2.64 17.20
C LYS A 275 -33.97 -3.24 15.88
N PRO A 276 -35.27 -3.08 15.55
CA PRO A 276 -35.88 -3.72 14.37
C PRO A 276 -35.21 -3.36 13.03
N ASP A 277 -34.72 -2.13 12.90
CA ASP A 277 -34.09 -1.61 11.68
C ASP A 277 -32.59 -1.97 11.56
N ASP A 278 -32.02 -2.66 12.57
CA ASP A 278 -30.61 -3.04 12.55
C ASP A 278 -30.37 -4.39 11.86
N GLY A 279 -29.14 -4.64 11.45
CA GLY A 279 -28.72 -5.89 10.82
C GLY A 279 -27.43 -6.43 11.43
N PRO A 280 -27.13 -7.71 11.21
CA PRO A 280 -25.84 -8.26 11.59
C PRO A 280 -24.72 -7.56 10.80
N ALA A 281 -23.62 -7.25 11.49
CA ALA A 281 -22.41 -6.70 10.91
C ALA A 281 -21.74 -7.72 10.00
N THR A 282 -21.25 -7.24 8.86
CA THR A 282 -20.44 -7.99 7.91
C THR A 282 -19.01 -8.16 8.42
N GLU A 283 -18.24 -8.99 7.73
CA GLU A 283 -16.89 -9.36 8.11
C GLU A 283 -15.86 -8.45 7.43
N LEU A 284 -14.83 -8.02 8.16
CA LEU A 284 -13.64 -7.40 7.59
C LEU A 284 -12.44 -8.34 7.66
N LEU A 285 -11.77 -8.46 6.51
CA LEU A 285 -10.42 -9.01 6.40
C LEU A 285 -9.42 -7.86 6.44
N HIS A 286 -8.66 -7.77 7.54
CA HIS A 286 -7.64 -6.74 7.76
C HIS A 286 -6.26 -7.24 7.32
N PHE A 287 -5.60 -6.48 6.46
CA PHE A 287 -4.21 -6.61 6.06
C PHE A 287 -3.41 -5.49 6.70
N ALA A 288 -2.22 -5.79 7.23
CA ALA A 288 -1.39 -4.82 7.90
C ALA A 288 0.11 -5.09 7.69
N ILE A 289 0.88 -4.04 7.47
CA ILE A 289 2.35 -4.09 7.55
C ILE A 289 2.70 -4.18 9.04
N HIS A 290 3.26 -5.31 9.48
CA HIS A 290 3.47 -5.58 10.89
C HIS A 290 4.19 -4.45 11.64
N SER A 291 3.64 -4.07 12.79
CA SER A 291 4.27 -3.13 13.72
C SER A 291 4.27 -3.73 15.14
N PRO A 292 5.41 -3.79 15.83
CA PRO A 292 5.48 -4.33 17.18
C PRO A 292 4.85 -3.40 18.23
N ARG A 293 4.65 -2.12 17.91
CA ARG A 293 4.19 -1.09 18.86
C ARG A 293 2.68 -0.83 18.82
N SER A 294 1.98 -1.33 17.81
CA SER A 294 0.59 -0.98 17.54
C SER A 294 -0.16 -2.14 16.91
N PRO A 295 -1.47 -2.31 17.19
CA PRO A 295 -2.31 -3.22 16.43
C PRO A 295 -2.58 -2.74 14.99
N TYR A 296 -2.30 -1.48 14.69
CA TYR A 296 -2.27 -0.97 13.32
C TYR A 296 -0.96 -1.33 12.66
N GLY A 297 -1.02 -1.54 11.34
CA GLY A 297 0.18 -1.55 10.54
C GLY A 297 0.76 -0.14 10.38
N VAL A 298 2.07 -0.09 10.10
CA VAL A 298 2.81 1.16 9.90
C VAL A 298 3.45 1.12 8.52
N PRO A 299 3.28 2.17 7.69
CA PRO A 299 3.87 2.19 6.35
C PRO A 299 5.40 2.19 6.42
N ARG A 300 6.05 1.46 5.51
CA ARG A 300 7.52 1.30 5.49
C ARG A 300 8.28 2.60 5.21
N TRP A 301 7.63 3.59 4.59
CA TRP A 301 8.23 4.89 4.26
C TRP A 301 8.15 5.92 5.40
N VAL A 302 7.49 5.61 6.53
CA VAL A 302 7.39 6.56 7.66
C VAL A 302 8.78 7.00 8.15
N GLY A 303 9.77 6.11 8.14
CA GLY A 303 11.14 6.44 8.50
C GLY A 303 11.82 7.46 7.58
N THR A 304 11.29 7.66 6.36
CA THR A 304 11.77 8.64 5.37
C THR A 304 10.82 9.83 5.21
N LEU A 305 9.88 10.04 6.14
CA LEU A 305 8.91 11.14 6.09
C LEU A 305 9.56 12.52 5.87
N LEU A 306 10.66 12.82 6.57
CA LEU A 306 11.37 14.10 6.41
C LEU A 306 11.97 14.26 5.00
N CYS A 307 12.31 13.18 4.33
CA CYS A 307 12.76 13.21 2.93
C CYS A 307 11.60 13.56 2.00
N VAL A 308 10.43 12.95 2.22
CA VAL A 308 9.20 13.26 1.45
C VAL A 308 8.82 14.73 1.61
N LEU A 309 8.75 15.21 2.85
CA LEU A 309 8.43 16.61 3.14
C LEU A 309 9.50 17.57 2.64
N GLY A 310 10.78 17.20 2.80
CA GLY A 310 11.90 18.00 2.35
C GLY A 310 11.95 18.17 0.84
N SER A 311 11.67 17.10 0.08
CA SER A 311 11.56 17.15 -1.39
C SER A 311 10.43 18.07 -1.83
N ARG A 312 9.25 17.96 -1.21
CA ARG A 312 8.13 18.86 -1.50
C ARG A 312 8.47 20.33 -1.20
N GLN A 313 9.00 20.62 -0.02
CA GLN A 313 9.33 22.00 0.38
C GLN A 313 10.36 22.63 -0.57
N MET A 314 11.30 21.81 -1.04
CA MET A 314 12.31 22.21 -1.99
C MET A 314 11.70 22.56 -3.36
N GLU A 315 10.80 21.72 -3.87
CA GLU A 315 10.06 22.01 -5.10
C GLU A 315 9.23 23.28 -4.95
N GLU A 316 8.56 23.49 -3.82
CA GLU A 316 7.81 24.72 -3.54
C GLU A 316 8.73 25.95 -3.57
N VAL A 317 9.90 25.89 -2.95
CA VAL A 317 10.88 26.99 -2.99
C VAL A 317 11.35 27.27 -4.42
N ASN A 318 11.64 26.22 -5.20
CA ASN A 318 12.04 26.36 -6.60
C ASN A 318 10.88 26.84 -7.49
N PHE A 319 9.64 26.48 -7.19
CA PHE A 319 8.47 26.97 -7.89
C PHE A 319 8.24 28.46 -7.60
N LEU A 320 8.24 28.84 -6.32
CA LEU A 320 8.09 30.22 -5.86
C LEU A 320 9.26 31.12 -6.27
N TYR A 321 10.42 30.55 -6.58
CA TYR A 321 11.58 31.28 -7.11
C TYR A 321 11.18 32.21 -8.27
N PHE A 322 10.40 31.71 -9.23
CA PHE A 322 10.00 32.46 -10.41
C PHE A 322 8.92 33.51 -10.16
N GLU A 323 8.19 33.40 -9.05
CA GLU A 323 7.12 34.32 -8.69
C GLU A 323 7.62 35.46 -7.79
N ASN A 324 8.49 35.13 -6.83
CA ASN A 324 8.80 35.99 -5.69
C ASN A 324 10.24 36.50 -5.62
N LYS A 325 11.18 35.97 -6.42
CA LYS A 325 12.58 36.42 -6.33
C LYS A 325 12.79 37.74 -7.06
N SER A 326 13.32 38.72 -6.34
CA SER A 326 13.54 40.10 -6.81
C SER A 326 15.00 40.52 -6.65
N VAL A 327 15.92 39.83 -7.33
CA VAL A 327 17.28 40.34 -7.51
C VAL A 327 17.39 40.88 -8.93
N PRO A 328 17.38 42.21 -9.13
CA PRO A 328 17.53 42.77 -10.47
C PRO A 328 18.87 42.30 -11.05
N PRO A 329 18.95 41.91 -12.34
CA PRO A 329 20.20 41.42 -12.95
C PRO A 329 21.31 42.47 -12.96
N MET A 330 20.96 43.75 -12.84
CA MET A 330 21.87 44.87 -12.95
C MET A 330 21.37 46.06 -12.14
N ALA A 331 22.29 46.75 -11.48
CA ALA A 331 22.06 48.07 -10.89
C ALA A 331 22.86 49.15 -11.64
N LEU A 332 22.20 50.22 -12.04
CA LEU A 332 22.81 51.44 -12.57
C LEU A 332 22.95 52.45 -11.43
N LEU A 333 24.17 52.68 -10.98
CA LEU A 333 24.51 53.61 -9.91
C LEU A 333 24.99 54.92 -10.51
N VAL A 334 24.28 56.02 -10.28
CA VAL A 334 24.69 57.36 -10.70
C VAL A 334 25.23 58.12 -9.49
N SER A 335 26.55 58.36 -9.47
CA SER A 335 27.27 58.92 -8.32
C SER A 335 27.48 60.42 -8.47
N GLY A 336 27.17 61.19 -7.41
CA GLY A 336 27.35 62.65 -7.37
C GLY A 336 26.69 63.37 -6.17
N GLY A 337 26.16 62.64 -5.18
CA GLY A 337 25.34 63.21 -4.10
C GLY A 337 25.06 62.24 -2.96
N ARG A 338 24.20 62.62 -2.00
CA ARG A 338 23.74 61.76 -0.89
C ARG A 338 22.35 61.20 -1.19
N ILE A 339 22.11 59.92 -0.85
CA ILE A 339 20.77 59.33 -0.93
C ILE A 339 19.89 59.96 0.15
N SER A 340 18.71 60.47 -0.23
CA SER A 340 17.74 61.03 0.72
C SER A 340 17.05 59.93 1.53
N GLU A 341 16.66 60.20 2.77
CA GLU A 341 15.87 59.24 3.58
C GLU A 341 14.52 58.89 2.92
N ALA A 342 13.98 59.77 2.07
CA ALA A 342 12.75 59.51 1.31
C ALA A 342 12.93 58.53 0.12
N SER A 343 14.16 58.17 -0.23
CA SER A 343 14.45 57.27 -1.35
C SER A 343 14.32 55.79 -0.96
N VAL A 344 14.50 55.43 0.32
CA VAL A 344 14.41 54.03 0.78
C VAL A 344 13.00 53.44 0.55
N PRO A 345 11.90 54.11 0.94
CA PRO A 345 10.55 53.60 0.68
C PRO A 345 10.19 53.52 -0.81
N ARG A 346 10.85 54.33 -1.66
CA ARG A 346 10.66 54.29 -3.12
C ARG A 346 11.35 53.08 -3.74
N ILE A 347 12.53 52.71 -3.24
CA ILE A 347 13.27 51.52 -3.67
C ILE A 347 12.48 50.27 -3.26
N GLU A 348 11.97 50.22 -2.03
CA GLU A 348 11.13 49.12 -1.54
C GLU A 348 9.88 48.95 -2.42
N ARG A 349 9.16 50.03 -2.70
CA ARG A 349 7.98 50.01 -3.58
C ARG A 349 8.33 49.58 -5.01
N PHE A 350 9.46 50.03 -5.56
CA PHE A 350 9.91 49.60 -6.88
C PHE A 350 10.23 48.11 -6.92
N ILE A 351 10.85 47.58 -5.86
CA ILE A 351 11.11 46.13 -5.74
C ILE A 351 9.80 45.34 -5.71
N GLU A 352 8.82 45.80 -4.93
CA GLU A 352 7.54 45.11 -4.77
C GLU A 352 6.66 45.18 -6.01
N GLU A 353 6.53 46.35 -6.64
CA GLU A 353 5.62 46.58 -7.77
C GLU A 353 6.24 46.25 -9.13
N ASN A 354 7.56 46.40 -9.27
CA ASN A 354 8.23 46.40 -10.57
C ASN A 354 9.32 45.36 -10.74
N LEU A 355 9.75 44.64 -9.69
CA LEU A 355 10.77 43.58 -9.80
C LEU A 355 10.24 42.18 -9.46
N LYS A 356 9.04 42.05 -8.87
CA LYS A 356 8.37 40.76 -8.66
C LYS A 356 7.65 40.28 -9.93
N GLY A 357 7.58 38.96 -10.10
CA GLY A 357 6.85 38.29 -11.17
C GLY A 357 7.61 38.12 -12.49
N LYS A 358 7.17 37.12 -13.28
CA LYS A 358 7.81 36.67 -14.53
C LYS A 358 8.00 37.78 -15.57
N ALA A 359 7.03 38.70 -15.69
CA ALA A 359 7.08 39.80 -16.66
C ALA A 359 8.18 40.83 -16.38
N ASN A 360 8.69 40.86 -15.15
CA ASN A 360 9.61 41.88 -14.65
C ASN A 360 11.05 41.34 -14.46
N PHE A 361 11.31 40.09 -14.84
CA PHE A 361 12.55 39.36 -14.54
C PHE A 361 13.84 40.03 -15.04
N HIS A 362 13.78 40.80 -16.12
CA HIS A 362 14.92 41.50 -16.71
C HIS A 362 15.00 43.00 -16.38
N LYS A 363 14.12 43.51 -15.51
CA LYS A 363 14.12 44.94 -15.18
C LYS A 363 15.36 45.31 -14.35
N ILE A 364 16.00 46.39 -14.75
CA ILE A 364 17.18 46.94 -14.08
C ILE A 364 16.78 47.89 -12.95
N LEU A 365 17.59 47.94 -11.88
CA LEU A 365 17.41 48.92 -10.82
C LEU A 365 18.24 50.17 -11.13
N ILE A 366 17.62 51.33 -11.19
CA ILE A 366 18.31 52.61 -11.41
C ILE A 366 18.32 53.39 -10.10
N LEU A 367 19.52 53.79 -9.65
CA LEU A 367 19.72 54.57 -8.44
C LEU A 367 20.37 55.90 -8.81
N GLU A 368 19.62 56.98 -8.59
CA GLU A 368 20.07 58.35 -8.80
C GLU A 368 20.38 59.03 -7.45
N ALA A 369 21.51 59.74 -7.38
CA ALA A 369 21.89 60.54 -6.23
C ALA A 369 21.68 62.02 -6.53
N ASP A 370 21.04 62.73 -5.60
CA ASP A 370 20.71 64.15 -5.75
C ASP A 370 21.94 65.02 -5.42
N GLY A 371 22.35 65.87 -6.37
CA GLY A 371 23.55 66.71 -6.24
C GLY A 371 23.30 67.90 -5.32
N ALA A 372 23.83 67.85 -4.09
CA ALA A 372 23.80 69.00 -3.19
C ALA A 372 24.99 69.94 -3.49
N GLY A 373 24.76 70.97 -4.30
CA GLY A 373 25.63 72.16 -4.31
C GLY A 373 25.91 72.79 -5.67
N THR A 374 25.56 74.07 -5.77
CA THR A 374 25.97 75.05 -6.78
C THR A 374 27.51 75.17 -6.87
N GLY A 375 28.07 74.95 -8.06
CA GLY A 375 29.45 75.33 -8.39
C GLY A 375 30.27 74.20 -9.02
N ASP A 376 30.52 74.37 -10.32
CA ASP A 376 31.52 73.70 -11.17
C ASP A 376 31.44 72.17 -11.34
N GLY A 377 30.93 71.75 -12.50
CA GLY A 377 31.42 70.58 -13.25
C GLY A 377 31.47 69.22 -12.55
N GLY A 378 30.63 68.95 -11.53
CA GLY A 378 30.54 67.65 -10.89
C GLY A 378 30.12 66.56 -11.89
N ARG A 379 31.11 65.90 -12.52
CA ARG A 379 30.88 64.79 -13.46
C ARG A 379 30.17 63.66 -12.72
N ALA A 380 28.89 63.46 -13.03
CA ALA A 380 28.14 62.30 -12.58
C ALA A 380 28.89 61.03 -13.03
N LYS A 381 29.32 60.20 -12.08
CA LYS A 381 29.97 58.92 -12.38
C LYS A 381 28.89 57.86 -12.48
N ILE A 382 28.65 57.38 -13.70
CA ILE A 382 27.73 56.28 -13.97
C ILE A 382 28.50 54.95 -13.83
N GLU A 383 28.03 54.07 -12.93
CA GLU A 383 28.61 52.76 -12.69
C GLU A 383 27.55 51.67 -12.88
N LEU A 384 27.81 50.76 -13.81
CA LEU A 384 27.00 49.57 -14.02
C LEU A 384 27.55 48.45 -13.13
N ARG A 385 26.76 48.02 -12.15
CA ARG A 385 27.13 46.89 -11.29
C ARG A 385 26.26 45.69 -11.65
N PRO A 386 26.83 44.64 -12.28
CA PRO A 386 26.17 43.35 -12.40
C PRO A 386 25.83 42.82 -11.00
N LEU A 387 24.58 42.37 -10.82
CA LEU A 387 24.14 41.71 -9.59
C LEU A 387 23.92 40.20 -9.83
N THR A 388 24.41 39.70 -10.97
CA THR A 388 24.39 38.29 -11.35
C THR A 388 25.09 37.40 -10.34
N ASP A 389 26.08 37.90 -9.60
CA ASP A 389 26.77 37.15 -8.55
C ASP A 389 25.87 36.90 -7.31
N ALA A 390 24.87 37.77 -7.11
CA ALA A 390 23.82 37.58 -6.11
C ALA A 390 22.62 36.79 -6.66
N GLN A 391 22.56 36.57 -7.98
CA GLN A 391 21.63 35.62 -8.57
C GLN A 391 22.14 34.21 -8.29
N GLN A 392 21.24 33.36 -7.80
CA GLN A 392 21.61 31.97 -7.53
C GLN A 392 21.49 31.20 -8.84
N GLN A 393 22.36 30.20 -9.02
CA GLN A 393 22.30 29.30 -10.17
C GLN A 393 20.97 28.54 -10.22
N ASP A 394 20.56 28.13 -11.42
CA ASP A 394 19.29 27.44 -11.67
C ASP A 394 19.13 26.19 -10.80
N ALA A 395 17.92 26.03 -10.26
CA ALA A 395 17.45 24.90 -9.45
C ALA A 395 18.27 24.63 -8.18
N LEU A 396 17.90 25.30 -7.08
CA LEU A 396 18.51 25.04 -5.78
C LEU A 396 18.18 23.60 -5.33
N PHE A 397 19.09 23.02 -4.54
CA PHE A 397 18.89 21.76 -3.81
C PHE A 397 18.66 20.50 -4.66
N GLN A 398 18.99 20.48 -5.96
CA GLN A 398 18.87 19.29 -6.81
C GLN A 398 19.52 18.02 -6.20
N VAL A 399 20.75 18.15 -5.67
CA VAL A 399 21.47 17.02 -5.04
C VAL A 399 20.77 16.56 -3.76
N TYR A 400 20.20 17.48 -2.99
CA TYR A 400 19.46 17.14 -1.78
C TYR A 400 18.17 16.39 -2.13
N ASP A 401 17.47 16.83 -3.16
CA ASP A 401 16.26 16.18 -3.65
C ASP A 401 16.54 14.79 -4.19
N GLU A 402 17.56 14.64 -5.05
CA GLU A 402 17.97 13.33 -5.56
C GLU A 402 18.28 12.36 -4.41
N ARG A 403 18.99 12.82 -3.38
CA ARG A 403 19.29 12.00 -2.18
C ARG A 403 18.04 11.66 -1.38
N ASN A 404 17.05 12.54 -1.32
CA ASN A 404 15.80 12.27 -0.64
C ASN A 404 14.97 11.24 -1.42
N ILE A 405 14.83 11.40 -2.74
CA ILE A 405 14.14 10.46 -3.62
C ILE A 405 14.78 9.07 -3.51
N ASP A 406 16.12 8.99 -3.51
CA ASP A 406 16.84 7.74 -3.28
C ASP A 406 16.57 7.10 -1.92
N LYS A 407 16.56 7.89 -0.84
CA LYS A 407 16.22 7.38 0.49
C LYS A 407 14.79 6.86 0.53
N VAL A 408 13.84 7.57 -0.07
CA VAL A 408 12.44 7.14 -0.19
C VAL A 408 12.37 5.80 -0.92
N GLY A 409 12.97 5.66 -2.11
CA GLY A 409 12.96 4.37 -2.82
C GLY A 409 13.73 3.26 -2.11
N SER A 410 14.78 3.60 -1.36
CA SER A 410 15.50 2.65 -0.51
C SER A 410 14.62 2.07 0.59
N ALA A 411 13.65 2.84 1.12
CA ALA A 411 12.67 2.32 2.08
C ALA A 411 11.76 1.24 1.47
N PHE A 412 11.52 1.32 0.16
CA PHE A 412 10.83 0.29 -0.62
C PHE A 412 11.76 -0.77 -1.21
N ARG A 413 13.09 -0.63 -1.03
CA ARG A 413 14.11 -1.48 -1.66
C ARG A 413 13.96 -1.54 -3.19
N LEU A 414 13.46 -0.47 -3.80
CA LEU A 414 13.26 -0.39 -5.25
C LEU A 414 14.47 0.22 -5.95
N PRO A 415 14.99 -0.44 -6.99
CA PRO A 415 15.94 0.18 -7.91
C PRO A 415 15.33 1.39 -8.63
N ARG A 416 16.18 2.36 -8.98
CA ARG A 416 15.77 3.57 -9.71
C ARG A 416 14.99 3.26 -11.00
N LEU A 417 15.38 2.20 -11.71
CA LEU A 417 14.73 1.71 -12.93
C LEU A 417 13.22 1.47 -12.75
N LEU A 418 12.80 0.89 -11.63
CA LEU A 418 11.38 0.59 -11.36
C LEU A 418 10.57 1.83 -10.95
N ARG A 419 11.25 2.95 -10.66
CA ARG A 419 10.64 4.23 -10.33
C ARG A 419 10.52 5.16 -11.55
N GLY A 420 10.93 4.69 -12.73
CA GLY A 420 10.91 5.47 -13.97
C GLY A 420 12.19 6.24 -14.27
N GLU A 421 13.26 6.06 -13.47
CA GLU A 421 14.57 6.66 -13.75
C GLU A 421 15.42 5.73 -14.62
N SER A 422 15.76 6.17 -15.84
CA SER A 422 16.49 5.37 -16.83
C SER A 422 17.96 5.76 -17.01
N LYS A 423 18.51 6.65 -16.17
CA LYS A 423 19.90 7.13 -16.34
C LYS A 423 20.90 6.03 -16.00
N ASP A 424 21.91 5.88 -16.86
CA ASP A 424 23.15 5.12 -16.62
C ASP A 424 23.03 3.61 -16.35
N PHE A 425 21.98 2.95 -16.87
CA PHE A 425 21.87 1.48 -16.81
C PHE A 425 22.39 0.80 -18.08
N ASN A 426 23.43 -0.02 -17.94
CA ASN A 426 23.70 -1.06 -18.94
C ASN A 426 22.75 -2.26 -18.72
N ARG A 427 22.56 -3.10 -19.76
CA ARG A 427 21.63 -4.24 -19.72
C ARG A 427 21.90 -5.19 -18.54
N ALA A 428 23.17 -5.53 -18.28
CA ALA A 428 23.52 -6.47 -17.22
C ALA A 428 23.20 -5.92 -15.82
N THR A 429 23.44 -4.63 -15.58
CA THR A 429 23.09 -3.93 -14.34
C THR A 429 21.59 -3.81 -14.17
N ALA A 430 20.84 -3.54 -15.25
CA ALA A 430 19.38 -3.50 -15.24
C ALA A 430 18.78 -4.88 -14.89
N GLU A 431 19.21 -5.95 -15.55
CA GLU A 431 18.75 -7.32 -15.27
C GLU A 431 19.06 -7.73 -13.82
N SER A 432 20.25 -7.39 -13.32
CA SER A 432 20.63 -7.68 -11.93
C SER A 432 19.76 -6.92 -10.93
N ALA A 433 19.46 -5.65 -11.19
CA ALA A 433 18.62 -4.83 -10.34
C ALA A 433 17.16 -5.33 -10.32
N LEU A 434 16.60 -5.70 -11.48
CA LEU A 434 15.25 -6.26 -11.58
C LEU A 434 15.15 -7.60 -10.84
N ARG A 435 16.16 -8.49 -11.00
CA ARG A 435 16.21 -9.75 -10.27
C ARG A 435 16.32 -9.55 -8.77
N PHE A 436 17.14 -8.60 -8.31
CA PHE A 436 17.22 -8.25 -6.89
C PHE A 436 15.86 -7.81 -6.35
N ALA A 437 15.15 -6.92 -7.05
CA ALA A 437 13.83 -6.46 -6.63
C ALA A 437 12.81 -7.61 -6.59
N GLU A 438 12.82 -8.48 -7.60
CA GLU A 438 11.93 -9.64 -7.65
C GLU A 438 12.19 -10.61 -6.48
N ASP A 439 13.45 -11.01 -6.27
CA ASP A 439 13.83 -12.03 -5.28
C ASP A 439 13.71 -11.50 -3.83
N GLN A 440 14.02 -10.21 -3.58
CA GLN A 440 14.07 -9.65 -2.22
C GLN A 440 12.82 -8.89 -1.79
N VAL A 441 12.01 -8.44 -2.75
CA VAL A 441 10.87 -7.56 -2.49
C VAL A 441 9.58 -8.19 -2.99
N PHE A 442 9.43 -8.40 -4.30
CA PHE A 442 8.12 -8.72 -4.86
C PHE A 442 7.69 -10.17 -4.60
N GLN A 443 8.59 -11.14 -4.74
CA GLN A 443 8.26 -12.54 -4.54
C GLN A 443 7.86 -12.84 -3.08
N PRO A 444 8.60 -12.37 -2.06
CA PRO A 444 8.19 -12.55 -0.66
C PRO A 444 6.82 -11.92 -0.35
N GLU A 445 6.55 -10.70 -0.85
CA GLU A 445 5.27 -10.01 -0.63
C GLU A 445 4.10 -10.74 -1.30
N ARG A 446 4.34 -11.34 -2.47
CA ARG A 446 3.36 -12.22 -3.14
C ARG A 446 3.13 -13.51 -2.34
N ASP A 447 4.18 -14.13 -1.83
CA ASP A 447 4.06 -15.38 -1.06
C ASP A 447 3.32 -15.17 0.27
N GLU A 448 3.52 -14.02 0.95
CA GLU A 448 2.75 -13.66 2.15
C GLU A 448 1.26 -13.45 1.85
N PHE A 449 0.96 -12.75 0.75
CA PHE A 449 -0.40 -12.56 0.29
C PHE A 449 -1.05 -13.90 -0.08
N ASP A 450 -0.36 -14.72 -0.88
CA ASP A 450 -0.79 -16.06 -1.27
C ASP A 450 -1.06 -16.93 -0.05
N PHE A 451 -0.19 -16.88 0.96
CA PHE A 451 -0.38 -17.61 2.22
C PHE A 451 -1.68 -17.21 2.91
N LEU A 452 -1.96 -15.90 3.02
CA LEU A 452 -3.17 -15.39 3.67
C LEU A 452 -4.43 -15.82 2.89
N ILE A 453 -4.42 -15.70 1.56
CA ILE A 453 -5.54 -16.13 0.70
C ILE A 453 -5.78 -17.63 0.81
N ASN A 454 -4.73 -18.45 0.74
CA ASN A 454 -4.84 -19.90 0.88
C ASN A 454 -5.34 -20.32 2.27
N ARG A 455 -4.83 -19.68 3.33
CA ARG A 455 -5.09 -20.07 4.73
C ARG A 455 -6.44 -19.58 5.24
N LYS A 456 -6.89 -18.40 4.79
CA LYS A 456 -8.16 -17.79 5.23
C LYS A 456 -9.26 -18.00 4.20
N LEU A 457 -9.11 -17.42 3.01
CA LEU A 457 -10.18 -17.33 2.02
C LEU A 457 -10.53 -18.70 1.42
N LEU A 458 -9.54 -19.39 0.83
CA LEU A 458 -9.75 -20.69 0.18
C LEU A 458 -10.11 -21.79 1.20
N ALA A 459 -9.56 -21.72 2.41
CA ALA A 459 -9.92 -22.63 3.49
C ALA A 459 -11.40 -22.47 3.89
N ASP A 460 -11.87 -21.23 4.08
CA ASP A 460 -13.29 -20.94 4.38
C ASP A 460 -14.23 -21.41 3.26
N MET A 461 -13.83 -21.23 2.00
CA MET A 461 -14.54 -21.75 0.82
C MET A 461 -14.48 -23.28 0.68
N GLY A 462 -13.56 -23.95 1.39
CA GLY A 462 -13.43 -25.41 1.38
C GLY A 462 -12.66 -25.96 0.19
N ILE A 463 -11.80 -25.13 -0.40
CA ILE A 463 -10.99 -25.46 -1.57
C ILE A 463 -9.81 -26.33 -1.14
N ARG A 464 -9.79 -27.57 -1.62
CA ARG A 464 -8.83 -28.60 -1.18
C ARG A 464 -7.76 -28.91 -2.23
N PHE A 465 -8.13 -28.87 -3.51
CA PHE A 465 -7.30 -29.35 -4.60
C PHE A 465 -6.43 -28.27 -5.25
N TRP A 466 -6.67 -27.01 -4.90
CA TRP A 466 -6.06 -25.86 -5.55
C TRP A 466 -5.40 -24.91 -4.54
N ARG A 467 -4.25 -24.35 -4.92
CA ARG A 467 -3.57 -23.28 -4.19
C ARG A 467 -3.53 -22.02 -5.02
N PHE A 468 -3.97 -20.91 -4.45
CA PHE A 468 -3.78 -19.60 -5.04
C PHE A 468 -2.29 -19.28 -5.12
N ARG A 469 -1.82 -18.86 -6.31
CA ARG A 469 -0.48 -18.32 -6.53
C ARG A 469 -0.54 -17.04 -7.35
N SER A 470 0.10 -16.00 -6.86
CA SER A 470 0.29 -14.75 -7.60
C SER A 470 1.24 -14.95 -8.77
N GLN A 471 0.96 -14.27 -9.89
CA GLN A 471 1.81 -14.36 -11.08
C GLN A 471 2.94 -13.33 -11.03
N THR A 472 4.06 -13.70 -11.64
CA THR A 472 5.17 -12.79 -11.90
C THR A 472 5.01 -12.17 -13.29
N PRO A 473 5.65 -11.02 -13.57
CA PRO A 473 5.70 -10.47 -14.92
C PRO A 473 6.21 -11.52 -15.90
N VAL A 474 5.48 -11.76 -16.99
CA VAL A 474 5.93 -12.69 -18.03
C VAL A 474 6.98 -12.00 -18.88
N THR A 475 8.25 -12.16 -18.53
CA THR A 475 9.36 -11.78 -19.41
C THR A 475 9.43 -12.77 -20.56
N ARG A 476 8.66 -12.55 -21.62
CA ARG A 476 8.81 -13.28 -22.88
C ARG A 476 10.09 -12.80 -23.54
N ASP A 477 11.21 -13.42 -23.21
CA ASP A 477 12.44 -13.31 -23.98
C ASP A 477 12.47 -14.47 -24.99
N PRO A 478 12.12 -14.23 -26.26
CA PRO A 478 12.04 -15.29 -27.26
C PRO A 478 13.39 -15.99 -27.46
N GLU A 479 14.51 -15.29 -27.25
CA GLU A 479 15.86 -15.84 -27.43
C GLU A 479 16.18 -16.85 -26.32
N ARG A 480 15.94 -16.49 -25.05
CA ARG A 480 16.13 -17.43 -23.92
C ARG A 480 15.20 -18.64 -24.00
N MET A 481 13.95 -18.43 -24.43
CA MET A 481 13.01 -19.53 -24.65
C MET A 481 13.48 -20.46 -25.77
N THR A 482 14.01 -19.90 -26.85
CA THR A 482 14.58 -20.66 -27.97
C THR A 482 15.82 -21.43 -27.50
N GLU A 483 16.73 -20.82 -26.76
CA GLU A 483 17.91 -21.51 -26.21
C GLU A 483 17.52 -22.65 -25.26
N MET A 484 16.51 -22.45 -24.40
CA MET A 484 15.99 -23.51 -23.52
C MET A 484 15.37 -24.65 -24.33
N VAL A 485 14.55 -24.34 -25.33
CA VAL A 485 13.96 -25.35 -26.22
C VAL A 485 15.04 -26.09 -27.00
N GLU A 486 16.04 -25.39 -27.55
CA GLU A 486 17.19 -26.00 -28.23
C GLU A 486 17.98 -26.93 -27.30
N ARG A 487 18.24 -26.51 -26.05
CA ARG A 487 18.88 -27.37 -25.05
C ARG A 487 18.03 -28.60 -24.73
N LEU A 488 16.71 -28.46 -24.58
CA LEU A 488 15.81 -29.59 -24.33
C LEU A 488 15.69 -30.55 -25.52
N VAL A 489 15.69 -30.03 -26.75
CA VAL A 489 15.76 -30.83 -27.99
C VAL A 489 17.11 -31.55 -28.08
N ARG A 490 18.22 -30.86 -27.77
CA ARG A 490 19.58 -31.43 -27.79
C ARG A 490 19.81 -32.53 -26.76
N VAL A 491 19.15 -32.43 -25.60
CA VAL A 491 19.17 -33.46 -24.53
C VAL A 491 18.12 -34.56 -24.78
N GLY A 492 17.32 -34.45 -25.86
CA GLY A 492 16.34 -35.48 -26.25
C GLY A 492 15.07 -35.50 -25.41
N VAL A 493 14.81 -34.45 -24.62
CA VAL A 493 13.61 -34.32 -23.77
C VAL A 493 12.39 -33.86 -24.59
N LEU A 494 12.63 -33.12 -25.68
CA LEU A 494 11.62 -32.73 -26.66
C LEU A 494 11.96 -33.36 -28.02
N THR A 495 11.18 -34.35 -28.43
CA THR A 495 11.23 -34.89 -29.80
C THR A 495 10.30 -34.07 -30.69
N PRO A 496 10.77 -33.51 -31.81
CA PRO A 496 9.87 -32.90 -32.79
C PRO A 496 8.84 -33.93 -33.27
N PRO A 497 7.56 -33.57 -33.46
CA PRO A 497 6.62 -34.46 -34.13
C PRO A 497 7.17 -34.75 -35.53
N GLY A 498 7.52 -36.02 -35.79
CA GLY A 498 8.05 -36.46 -37.07
C GLY A 498 7.07 -36.12 -38.20
N GLY A 499 7.62 -35.64 -39.32
CA GLY A 499 6.85 -35.27 -40.52
C GLY A 499 6.30 -36.45 -41.31
#